data_AF-A0A818R8Q1-F1
#
_entry.id   AF-A0A818R8Q1-F1
#
_cell.length_a   1.000
_cell.length_b   1.000
_cell.length_c   1.000
_cell.angle_alpha   90.00
_cell.angle_beta   90.00
_cell.angle_gamma   90.00
#
_symmetry.space_group_name_H-M   'P 1'
#
loop_
_entity.id
_entity.type
_entity.pdbx_description
1 polymer ?
#
loop_
_entity_poly.entity_id
_entity_poly.type
_entity_poly.pdbx_seq_one_letter_code
_entity_poly.pdbx_strand_id
1 'polypeptide(L)'
;MVGFYRKFISRFAQISAPLNKFTSKGFPFIWTATEQSAFNQLKDAITSPAVLILPDPSQPYIIRTDASGVGIGAVLLQKLTSDCSGESITPIYRPVAFASRSLKSAEKKYPAIELEALAIWWSVTQKF
;
A
#
# COMPACT_ATOMS: atom_id res chain seq x y z
N MET A 1 2.59 0.86 -5.49
CA MET A 1 2.12 0.81 -4.08
C MET A 1 2.98 1.66 -3.14
N VAL A 2 4.23 1.30 -2.82
CA VAL A 2 5.04 2.00 -1.78
C VAL A 2 5.24 3.49 -2.06
N GLY A 3 5.35 3.89 -3.34
CA GLY A 3 5.48 5.30 -3.73
C GLY A 3 4.33 6.21 -3.28
N PHE A 4 3.13 5.69 -3.02
CA PHE A 4 2.02 6.47 -2.47
C PHE A 4 2.34 6.99 -1.05
N TYR A 5 3.10 6.20 -0.27
CA TYR A 5 3.48 6.51 1.10
C TYR A 5 4.88 7.15 1.20
N ARG A 6 5.48 7.57 0.08
CA ARG A 6 6.86 8.10 0.03
C ARG A 6 7.13 9.26 1.01
N LYS A 7 6.11 10.08 1.30
CA LYS A 7 6.23 11.22 2.23
C LYS A 7 6.48 10.80 3.69
N PHE A 8 6.14 9.56 4.03
CA PHE A 8 6.32 8.99 5.36
C PHE A 8 7.58 8.12 5.46
N ILE A 9 8.28 7.89 4.35
CA ILE A 9 9.47 7.05 4.29
C ILE A 9 10.69 7.96 4.14
N SER A 10 11.51 8.03 5.19
CA SER A 10 12.75 8.79 5.16
C SER A 10 13.67 8.31 4.04
N ARG A 11 14.26 9.24 3.29
CA ARG A 11 15.19 8.96 2.17
C ARG A 11 14.61 8.01 1.11
N PHE A 12 13.29 7.96 0.92
CA PHE A 12 12.62 7.07 -0.05
C PHE A 12 13.30 7.04 -1.42
N ALA A 13 13.64 8.21 -1.98
CA ALA A 13 14.29 8.30 -3.29
C ALA A 13 15.62 7.53 -3.35
N GLN A 14 16.45 7.64 -2.30
CA GLN A 14 17.73 6.93 -2.20
C GLN A 14 17.52 5.41 -2.11
N ILE A 15 16.57 4.98 -1.27
CA ILE A 15 16.26 3.56 -1.09
C ILE A 15 15.68 2.94 -2.37
N SER A 16 14.81 3.67 -3.08
CA SER A 16 14.17 3.18 -4.31
C SER A 16 15.07 3.24 -5.55
N ALA A 17 16.18 3.98 -5.51
CA ALA A 17 17.01 4.23 -6.69
C ALA A 17 17.49 2.95 -7.40
N PRO A 18 17.96 1.89 -6.69
CA PRO A 18 18.36 0.63 -7.33
C PRO A 18 17.21 -0.11 -8.01
N LEU A 19 15.96 0.13 -7.60
CA LEU A 19 14.77 -0.51 -8.18
C LEU A 19 14.22 0.29 -9.36
N ASN A 20 14.33 1.62 -9.32
CA ASN A 20 13.83 2.50 -10.38
C ASN A 20 14.51 2.24 -11.73
N LYS A 21 15.77 1.76 -11.74
CA LYS A 21 16.48 1.39 -12.97
C LYS A 21 15.73 0.34 -13.81
N PHE A 22 14.95 -0.55 -13.18
CA PHE A 22 14.15 -1.57 -13.89
C PHE A 22 12.90 -1.00 -14.57
N THR A 23 12.52 0.24 -14.26
CA THR A 23 11.42 0.93 -14.94
C THR A 23 11.90 1.72 -16.17
N SER A 24 13.20 1.89 -16.32
CA SER A 24 13.82 2.58 -17.46
C SER A 24 13.94 1.64 -18.66
N LYS A 25 13.70 2.16 -19.87
CA LYS A 25 13.92 1.42 -21.11
C LYS A 25 15.41 1.08 -21.28
N GLY A 26 15.70 -0.14 -21.76
CA GLY A 26 17.05 -0.54 -22.15
C GLY A 26 17.93 -1.12 -21.03
N PHE A 27 17.42 -1.25 -19.80
CA PHE A 27 18.14 -1.93 -18.72
C PHE A 27 17.70 -3.39 -18.61
N PRO A 28 18.65 -4.36 -18.60
CA PRO A 28 18.31 -5.75 -18.33
C PRO A 28 17.84 -5.91 -16.88
N PHE A 29 16.85 -6.78 -16.67
CA PHE A 29 16.37 -7.12 -15.33
C PHE A 29 17.37 -8.06 -14.63
N ILE A 30 18.35 -7.47 -13.95
CA ILE A 30 19.36 -8.20 -13.17
C ILE A 30 19.14 -7.89 -11.70
N TRP A 31 18.57 -8.85 -10.96
CA TRP A 31 18.28 -8.72 -9.54
C TRP A 31 19.48 -9.17 -8.70
N THR A 32 20.15 -8.22 -8.04
CA THR A 32 21.33 -8.49 -7.20
C THR A 32 21.01 -8.28 -5.72
N ALA A 33 22.01 -8.51 -4.86
CA ALA A 33 21.90 -8.24 -3.43
C ALA A 33 21.54 -6.77 -3.12
N THR A 34 21.98 -5.82 -3.95
CA THR A 34 21.66 -4.40 -3.79
C THR A 34 20.16 -4.14 -3.96
N GLU A 35 19.54 -4.71 -4.99
CA GLU A 35 18.12 -4.56 -5.24
C GLU A 35 17.28 -5.32 -4.22
N GLN A 36 17.74 -6.50 -3.80
CA GLN A 36 17.09 -7.23 -2.72
C GLN A 36 17.12 -6.45 -1.40
N SER A 37 18.25 -5.82 -1.07
CA SER A 37 18.38 -4.97 0.11
C SER A 37 17.46 -3.75 0.05
N ALA A 38 17.44 -3.04 -1.09
CA ALA A 38 16.53 -1.92 -1.32
C ALA A 38 15.05 -2.33 -1.18
N PHE A 39 14.68 -3.49 -1.74
CA PHE A 39 13.33 -4.03 -1.64
C PHE A 39 12.93 -4.36 -0.19
N ASN A 40 13.82 -5.02 0.56
CA ASN A 40 13.59 -5.33 1.97
C ASN A 40 13.46 -4.06 2.81
N GLN A 41 14.34 -3.07 2.61
CA GLN A 41 14.26 -1.78 3.31
C GLN A 41 12.93 -1.06 3.05
N LEU A 42 12.40 -1.10 1.83
CA LEU A 42 11.09 -0.52 1.53
C LEU A 42 9.93 -1.28 2.21
N LYS A 43 10.04 -2.61 2.33
CA LYS A 43 9.06 -3.41 3.09
C LYS A 43 9.08 -3.04 4.56
N ASP A 44 10.26 -2.95 5.16
CA ASP A 44 10.39 -2.61 6.59
C ASP A 44 9.90 -1.19 6.86
N ALA A 45 10.22 -0.25 5.95
CA ALA A 45 9.80 1.13 6.06
C ALA A 45 8.27 1.29 5.99
N ILE A 46 7.59 0.61 5.07
CA ILE A 46 6.12 0.74 4.94
C ILE A 46 5.37 0.09 6.10
N THR A 47 5.96 -0.92 6.76
CA THR A 47 5.42 -1.53 7.98
C THR A 47 5.88 -0.87 9.26
N SER A 48 6.69 0.19 9.18
CA SER A 48 7.20 0.88 10.36
C SER A 48 6.13 1.74 11.04
N PRO A 49 6.27 2.03 12.35
CA PRO A 49 5.41 2.99 13.07
C PRO A 49 5.44 4.42 12.46
N ALA A 50 6.48 4.75 11.69
CA ALA A 50 6.57 6.03 11.00
C ALA A 50 5.58 6.14 9.82
N VAL A 51 5.04 5.01 9.34
CA VAL A 51 4.05 4.96 8.27
C VAL A 51 2.67 4.56 8.81
N LEU A 52 2.59 3.52 9.64
CA LEU A 52 1.35 3.06 10.27
C LEU A 52 0.91 3.95 11.43
N ILE A 53 -0.39 4.13 11.62
CA ILE A 53 -0.96 4.81 12.80
C ILE A 53 -1.77 3.81 13.64
N LEU A 54 -1.86 4.10 14.94
CA LEU A 54 -2.80 3.39 15.81
C LEU A 54 -4.23 3.79 15.44
N PRO A 55 -5.18 2.84 15.45
CA PRO A 55 -6.58 3.13 15.16
C PRO A 55 -7.17 4.05 16.23
N ASP A 56 -7.89 5.08 15.80
CA ASP A 56 -8.71 5.94 16.66
C ASP A 56 -10.20 5.68 16.40
N PRO A 57 -10.91 4.95 17.27
CA PRO A 57 -12.33 4.64 17.07
C PRO A 57 -13.25 5.86 17.00
N SER A 58 -12.80 7.04 17.41
CA SER A 58 -13.57 8.29 17.32
C SER A 58 -13.57 8.91 15.92
N GLN A 59 -12.68 8.45 15.04
CA GLN A 59 -12.53 8.97 13.68
C GLN A 59 -13.05 7.96 12.64
N PRO A 60 -13.65 8.43 11.54
CA PRO A 60 -14.11 7.54 10.48
C PRO A 60 -12.95 6.80 9.84
N TYR A 61 -13.16 5.51 9.59
CA TYR A 61 -12.27 4.69 8.79
C TYR A 61 -12.58 4.83 7.30
N ILE A 62 -11.54 4.77 6.48
CA ILE A 62 -11.66 4.74 5.02
C ILE A 62 -10.98 3.47 4.54
N ILE A 63 -11.72 2.63 3.82
CA ILE A 63 -11.16 1.46 3.16
C ILE A 63 -10.94 1.81 1.69
N ARG A 64 -9.76 1.51 1.17
CA ARG A 64 -9.50 1.46 -0.27
C ARG A 64 -9.17 0.04 -0.67
N THR A 65 -9.84 -0.44 -1.71
CA THR A 65 -9.63 -1.77 -2.26
C THR A 65 -9.10 -1.68 -3.68
N ASP A 66 -8.48 -2.75 -4.13
CA ASP A 66 -8.03 -2.94 -5.50
C ASP A 66 -8.08 -4.45 -5.81
N ALA A 67 -8.44 -4.81 -7.04
CA ALA A 67 -8.47 -6.19 -7.47
C ALA A 67 -7.71 -6.40 -8.78
N SER A 68 -7.23 -7.63 -8.95
CA SER A 68 -6.54 -8.08 -10.15
C SER A 68 -6.90 -9.52 -10.45
N GLY A 69 -6.56 -10.01 -11.64
CA GLY A 69 -6.72 -11.43 -11.99
C GLY A 69 -5.92 -12.41 -11.13
N VAL A 70 -5.08 -11.93 -10.21
CA VAL A 70 -4.24 -12.75 -9.32
C VAL A 70 -4.71 -12.70 -7.87
N GLY A 71 -5.16 -11.54 -7.40
CA GLY A 71 -5.48 -11.31 -6.00
C GLY A 71 -6.26 -10.02 -5.76
N ILE A 72 -6.76 -9.89 -4.53
CA ILE A 72 -7.41 -8.69 -4.01
C ILE A 72 -6.58 -8.08 -2.88
N GLY A 73 -6.64 -6.76 -2.76
CA GLY A 73 -5.96 -5.99 -1.75
C GLY A 73 -6.89 -4.94 -1.12
N ALA A 74 -6.59 -4.59 0.12
CA ALA A 74 -7.26 -3.52 0.84
C ALA A 74 -6.27 -2.78 1.75
N VAL A 75 -6.50 -1.48 1.94
CA VAL A 75 -5.84 -0.68 2.97
C VAL A 75 -6.90 0.04 3.79
N LEU A 76 -6.79 -0.11 5.11
CA LEU A 76 -7.56 0.65 6.09
C LEU A 76 -6.80 1.93 6.41
N LEU A 77 -7.46 3.07 6.27
CA LEU A 77 -6.88 4.41 6.42
C LEU A 77 -7.70 5.21 7.44
N GLN A 78 -7.04 6.12 8.13
CA GLN A 78 -7.72 7.21 8.85
C GLN A 78 -7.11 8.56 8.49
N LYS A 79 -7.93 9.60 8.59
CA LYS A 79 -7.50 10.98 8.39
C LYS A 79 -6.70 11.44 9.61
N LEU A 80 -5.51 11.98 9.36
CA LEU A 80 -4.74 12.65 10.40
C LEU A 80 -5.36 14.03 10.64
N THR A 81 -5.81 14.28 11.87
CA THR A 81 -6.51 15.51 12.26
C THR A 81 -5.57 16.66 12.62
N SER A 82 -4.30 16.37 12.91
CA SER A 82 -3.30 17.40 13.24
C SER A 82 -1.93 17.02 12.70
N ASP A 83 -1.50 17.69 11.63
CA ASP A 83 -0.07 17.90 11.41
C ASP A 83 0.36 19.08 12.29
N CYS A 84 1.48 18.96 13.01
CA CYS A 84 2.06 20.06 13.78
C CYS A 84 2.45 21.29 12.92
N SER A 85 2.30 21.21 11.59
CA SER A 85 2.68 22.26 10.64
C SER A 85 1.54 23.20 10.26
N GLY A 86 0.27 22.94 10.63
CA GLY A 86 -0.85 23.86 10.36
C GLY A 86 -1.12 24.19 8.87
N GLU A 87 -0.41 23.53 7.95
CA GLU A 87 -0.26 23.97 6.57
C GLU A 87 -0.45 22.79 5.60
N SER A 88 -1.60 22.12 5.68
CA SER A 88 -2.00 21.16 4.64
C SER A 88 -3.40 21.46 4.13
N ILE A 89 -3.45 21.96 2.90
CA ILE A 89 -4.67 22.20 2.10
C ILE A 89 -5.36 20.86 1.72
N THR A 90 -4.69 19.72 1.92
CA THR A 90 -5.19 18.38 1.56
C THR A 90 -5.22 17.44 2.78
N PRO A 91 -6.31 16.70 3.03
CA PRO A 91 -6.37 15.74 4.12
C PRO A 91 -5.29 14.65 3.94
N ILE A 92 -4.47 14.46 4.97
CA ILE A 92 -3.48 13.38 5.01
C ILE A 92 -4.15 12.12 5.55
N TYR A 93 -4.16 11.07 4.73
CA TYR A 93 -4.58 9.73 5.15
C TYR A 93 -3.37 8.88 5.50
N ARG A 94 -3.38 8.23 6.66
CA ARG A 94 -2.35 7.28 7.07
C ARG A 94 -2.92 5.88 7.20
N PRO A 95 -2.16 4.85 6.80
CA PRO A 95 -2.59 3.47 6.90
C PRO A 95 -2.64 3.04 8.36
N VAL A 96 -3.73 2.40 8.75
CA VAL A 96 -3.88 1.65 10.00
C VAL A 96 -3.43 0.22 9.77
N ALA A 97 -3.86 -0.39 8.66
CA ALA A 97 -3.55 -1.77 8.33
C ALA A 97 -3.62 -2.03 6.82
N PHE A 98 -2.81 -2.97 6.35
CA PHE A 98 -2.83 -3.49 4.99
C PHE A 98 -3.31 -4.94 4.99
N ALA A 99 -4.13 -5.32 4.02
CA ALA A 99 -4.59 -6.70 3.85
C ALA A 99 -4.55 -7.09 2.38
N SER A 100 -4.15 -8.32 2.09
CA SER A 100 -4.24 -8.88 0.74
C SER A 100 -4.40 -10.39 0.78
N ARG A 101 -4.96 -10.96 -0.30
CA ARG A 101 -4.98 -12.42 -0.52
C ARG A 101 -5.04 -12.75 -2.01
N SER A 102 -4.55 -13.93 -2.36
CA SER A 102 -4.73 -14.49 -3.69
C SER A 102 -6.19 -14.91 -3.94
N LEU A 103 -6.59 -14.91 -5.22
CA LEU A 103 -7.89 -15.41 -5.65
C LEU A 103 -7.97 -16.93 -5.56
N LYS A 104 -9.14 -17.43 -5.15
CA LYS A 104 -9.50 -18.86 -5.24
C LYS A 104 -9.75 -19.24 -6.70
N SER A 105 -9.67 -20.54 -7.00
CA SER A 105 -9.87 -21.05 -8.37
C SER A 105 -11.20 -20.67 -8.99
N ALA A 106 -12.27 -20.53 -8.20
CA ALA A 106 -13.56 -20.04 -8.67
C ALA A 106 -13.55 -18.52 -8.94
N GLU A 107 -12.95 -17.74 -8.04
CA GLU A 107 -12.89 -16.27 -8.13
C GLU A 107 -12.07 -15.80 -9.33
N LYS A 108 -11.06 -16.57 -9.77
CA LYS A 108 -10.28 -16.25 -10.98
C LYS A 108 -11.10 -16.15 -12.28
N LYS A 109 -12.32 -16.67 -12.27
CA LYS A 109 -13.24 -16.61 -13.43
C LYS A 109 -14.13 -15.38 -13.41
N TYR A 110 -14.12 -14.61 -12.32
CA TYR A 110 -14.95 -13.42 -12.19
C TYR A 110 -14.45 -12.30 -13.11
N PRO A 111 -15.36 -11.54 -13.75
CA PRO A 111 -14.98 -10.33 -14.46
C PRO A 111 -14.44 -9.28 -13.47
N ALA A 112 -13.69 -8.30 -13.98
CA ALA A 112 -13.05 -7.28 -13.16
C ALA A 112 -14.02 -6.59 -12.18
N ILE A 113 -15.23 -6.26 -12.64
CA ILE A 113 -16.25 -5.61 -11.78
C ILE A 113 -16.68 -6.46 -10.58
N GLU A 114 -16.78 -7.79 -10.75
CA GLU A 114 -17.09 -8.70 -9.66
C GLU A 114 -15.89 -8.89 -8.73
N LEU A 115 -14.67 -8.84 -9.25
CA LEU A 115 -13.46 -8.87 -8.44
C LEU A 115 -13.33 -7.62 -7.55
N GLU A 116 -13.66 -6.44 -8.08
CA GLU A 116 -13.71 -5.21 -7.29
C GLU A 116 -14.77 -5.29 -6.19
N ALA A 117 -15.98 -5.77 -6.51
CA ALA A 117 -17.05 -5.98 -5.52
C ALA A 117 -16.64 -7.00 -4.45
N LEU A 118 -15.97 -8.09 -4.85
CA LEU A 118 -15.42 -9.09 -3.94
C LEU A 118 -14.37 -8.49 -3.02
N ALA A 119 -13.49 -7.61 -3.52
CA ALA A 119 -12.48 -6.94 -2.71
C ALA A 119 -13.12 -6.06 -1.63
N ILE A 120 -14.14 -5.28 -2.00
CA ILE A 120 -14.92 -4.45 -1.05
C ILE A 120 -15.56 -5.34 0.01
N TRP A 121 -16.37 -6.33 -0.40
CA TRP A 121 -17.07 -7.21 0.53
C TRP A 121 -16.12 -7.93 1.49
N TRP A 122 -15.05 -8.52 0.96
CA TRP A 122 -14.06 -9.26 1.76
C TRP A 122 -13.36 -8.36 2.77
N SER A 123 -12.99 -7.14 2.38
CA SER A 123 -12.31 -6.20 3.26
C SER A 123 -13.17 -5.77 4.45
N VAL A 124 -14.48 -5.56 4.24
CA VAL A 124 -15.42 -5.08 5.26
C VAL A 124 -15.91 -6.20 6.17
N THR A 125 -16.05 -7.42 5.65
CA THR A 125 -16.71 -8.52 6.39
C THR A 125 -15.76 -9.55 6.99
N GLN A 126 -14.54 -9.69 6.46
CA GLN A 126 -13.63 -10.77 6.86
C GLN A 126 -12.24 -10.31 7.29
N LYS A 127 -11.90 -9.03 7.17
CA LYS A 127 -10.53 -8.55 7.45
C LYS A 127 -10.45 -7.42 8.46
N PHE A 128 -11.16 -6.33 8.22
CA PHE A 128 -11.21 -5.21 9.14
C PHE A 128 -12.47 -5.27 10.00
#